data_AF-A0A166BXZ2-F1
#
_entry.id   AF-A0A166BXZ2-F1
#
_cell.length_a   1.000
_cell.length_b   1.000
_cell.length_c   1.000
_cell.angle_alpha   90.00
_cell.angle_beta   90.00
_cell.angle_gamma   90.00
#
_symmetry.space_group_name_H-M   'P 1'
#
loop_
_entity.id
_entity.type
_entity.pdbx_description
1 polymer ?
#
loop_
_entity_poly.entity_id
_entity_poly.type
_entity_poly.pdbx_seq_one_letter_code
_entity_poly.pdbx_strand_id
1 'polypeptide(L)'
;MNPRPDGLLGLPTEIFFHIVENPVIGCRDLLNCMLVCRRLRDLLKDSMLWTYQRELERDGLTDGLSTLTTATKLKKLLDRRRRWRDFDPISVETLSVPFVKGPCCLIGGVFARIVPGPNPGTYSIGVALLPSAGRNDDIQDSLLTSKSWKRITALAIDPSQDLLVFLDWNSETMKCHSNIRTLFAQEPHPLAAKSCIALSDGRGHYTDWGYDMKLGSDLISIHKYNKTVVRNWKTGTIIWARIFFHIQSSRRNPV
;
A
#
# COMPACT_ATOMS: atom_id res chain seq x y z
N MET A 1 -37.49 16.24 -42.38
CA MET A 1 -37.23 15.73 -41.02
C MET A 1 -35.79 15.27 -40.99
N ASN A 2 -34.90 15.94 -40.26
CA ASN A 2 -33.52 15.48 -40.13
C ASN A 2 -33.49 14.28 -39.16
N PRO A 3 -32.88 13.15 -39.51
CA PRO A 3 -32.70 12.06 -38.55
C PRO A 3 -31.90 12.61 -37.37
N ARG A 4 -32.44 12.43 -36.16
CA ARG A 4 -31.65 12.71 -34.95
C ARG A 4 -30.44 11.77 -35.00
N PRO A 5 -29.22 12.26 -34.71
CA PRO A 5 -28.09 11.37 -34.58
C PRO A 5 -28.42 10.35 -33.50
N ASP A 6 -28.48 9.08 -33.89
CA ASP A 6 -28.64 7.98 -32.96
C ASP A 6 -27.34 7.92 -32.16
N GLY A 7 -27.31 8.58 -31.01
CA GLY A 7 -26.14 8.71 -30.14
C GLY A 7 -25.73 7.35 -29.54
N LEU A 8 -25.36 7.32 -28.27
CA LEU A 8 -24.93 6.07 -27.61
C LEU A 8 -25.94 4.91 -27.74
N LEU A 9 -27.23 5.25 -27.88
CA LEU A 9 -28.32 4.28 -28.04
C LEU A 9 -28.44 3.70 -29.46
N GLY A 10 -27.81 4.30 -30.47
CA GLY A 10 -27.78 3.78 -31.84
C GLY A 10 -26.72 2.72 -32.07
N LEU A 11 -25.75 2.61 -31.16
CA LEU A 11 -24.60 1.75 -31.33
C LEU A 11 -24.97 0.26 -31.23
N PRO A 12 -24.31 -0.61 -32.01
CA PRO A 12 -24.29 -2.04 -31.74
C PRO A 12 -23.80 -2.32 -30.31
N THR A 13 -24.35 -3.37 -29.71
CA THR A 13 -24.10 -3.73 -28.30
C THR A 13 -22.61 -3.96 -28.02
N GLU A 14 -21.88 -4.51 -28.98
CA GLU A 14 -20.44 -4.78 -28.92
C GLU A 14 -19.64 -3.49 -28.80
N ILE A 15 -19.99 -2.47 -29.59
CA ILE A 15 -19.33 -1.16 -29.56
C ILE A 15 -19.65 -0.43 -28.26
N PHE A 16 -20.89 -0.53 -27.80
CA PHE A 16 -21.27 0.01 -26.49
C PHE A 16 -20.42 -0.61 -25.37
N PHE A 17 -20.30 -1.94 -25.31
CA PHE A 17 -19.48 -2.61 -24.31
C PHE A 17 -18.00 -2.25 -24.44
N HIS A 18 -17.48 -2.13 -25.66
CA HIS A 18 -16.09 -1.72 -25.84
C HIS A 18 -15.80 -0.31 -25.27
N ILE A 19 -16.78 0.61 -25.36
CA ILE A 19 -16.68 1.94 -24.75
C ILE A 19 -16.73 1.85 -23.22
N VAL A 20 -17.69 1.10 -22.67
CA VAL A 20 -17.88 1.03 -21.21
C VAL A 20 -16.88 0.12 -20.48
N GLU A 21 -16.18 -0.78 -21.20
CA GLU A 21 -15.06 -1.57 -20.68
C GLU A 21 -13.77 -0.75 -20.55
N ASN A 22 -13.78 0.53 -20.92
CA ASN A 22 -12.63 1.40 -20.74
C ASN A 22 -12.25 1.47 -19.24
N PRO A 23 -10.96 1.31 -18.88
CA PRO A 23 -10.51 1.29 -17.49
C PRO A 23 -10.78 2.58 -16.70
N VAL A 24 -11.10 3.68 -17.38
CA VAL A 24 -11.49 4.96 -16.74
C VAL A 24 -12.92 4.91 -16.18
N ILE A 25 -13.77 4.02 -16.69
CA ILE A 25 -15.19 3.92 -16.30
C ILE A 25 -15.32 2.93 -15.14
N GLY A 26 -15.64 3.47 -13.95
CA GLY A 26 -15.80 2.67 -12.74
C GLY A 26 -17.23 2.20 -12.49
N CYS A 27 -17.43 1.45 -11.41
CA CYS A 27 -18.74 0.97 -10.97
C CYS A 27 -19.76 2.12 -10.80
N ARG A 28 -19.34 3.25 -10.22
CA ARG A 28 -20.20 4.43 -10.04
C ARG A 28 -20.66 5.05 -11.37
N ASP A 29 -19.80 5.06 -12.38
CA ASP A 29 -20.12 5.60 -13.69
C ASP A 29 -21.12 4.69 -14.41
N LEU A 30 -20.94 3.37 -14.30
CA LEU A 30 -21.90 2.40 -14.82
C LEU A 30 -23.28 2.54 -14.15
N LEU A 31 -23.33 2.73 -12.83
CA LEU A 31 -24.60 3.03 -12.13
C LEU A 31 -25.28 4.28 -12.69
N ASN A 32 -24.52 5.35 -12.88
CA ASN A 32 -25.05 6.59 -13.47
C ASN A 32 -25.61 6.32 -14.88
N CYS A 33 -24.91 5.54 -15.72
CA CYS A 33 -25.41 5.13 -17.03
C CYS A 33 -26.75 4.36 -16.95
N MET A 34 -26.92 3.48 -15.96
CA MET A 34 -28.16 2.73 -15.74
C MET A 34 -29.33 3.60 -15.24
N LEU A 35 -29.04 4.79 -14.73
CA LEU A 35 -30.04 5.77 -14.32
C LEU A 35 -30.50 6.68 -15.48
N VAL A 36 -29.71 6.80 -16.55
CA VAL A 36 -30.05 7.65 -17.70
C VAL A 36 -31.30 7.16 -18.44
N CYS A 37 -31.35 5.87 -18.81
CA CYS A 37 -32.51 5.31 -19.52
C CYS A 37 -32.66 3.79 -19.32
N ARG A 38 -33.84 3.26 -19.68
CA ARG A 38 -34.17 1.82 -19.55
C ARG A 38 -33.26 0.95 -20.41
N ARG A 39 -33.02 1.33 -21.67
CA ARG A 39 -32.16 0.55 -22.57
C ARG A 39 -30.75 0.34 -22.02
N LEU A 40 -30.11 1.39 -21.49
CA LEU A 40 -28.77 1.28 -20.90
C LEU A 40 -28.78 0.42 -19.64
N ARG A 41 -29.81 0.56 -18.81
CA ARG A 41 -30.02 -0.31 -17.66
C ARG A 41 -30.13 -1.76 -18.07
N ASP A 42 -30.95 -2.06 -19.07
CA ASP A 42 -31.21 -3.43 -19.51
C ASP A 42 -29.94 -4.05 -20.14
N LEU A 43 -29.15 -3.27 -20.87
CA LEU A 43 -27.84 -3.71 -21.38
C LEU A 43 -26.84 -4.03 -20.25
N LEU A 44 -26.76 -3.17 -19.23
CA LEU A 44 -25.72 -3.30 -18.19
C LEU A 44 -26.10 -4.26 -17.07
N LYS A 45 -27.37 -4.33 -16.67
CA LYS A 45 -27.81 -4.96 -15.40
C LYS A 45 -27.41 -6.43 -15.28
N ASP A 46 -27.54 -7.15 -16.38
CA ASP A 46 -27.24 -8.58 -16.43
C ASP A 46 -25.91 -8.86 -17.16
N SER A 47 -25.10 -7.81 -17.38
CA SER A 47 -23.80 -7.94 -18.03
C SER A 47 -22.72 -8.46 -17.08
N MET A 48 -21.77 -9.20 -17.65
CA MET A 48 -20.58 -9.67 -16.92
C MET A 48 -19.69 -8.50 -16.47
N LEU A 49 -19.65 -7.41 -17.24
CA LEU A 49 -18.93 -6.19 -16.90
C LEU A 49 -19.45 -5.57 -15.61
N TRP A 50 -20.76 -5.39 -15.52
CA TRP A 50 -21.39 -4.85 -14.32
C TRP A 50 -21.15 -5.74 -13.09
N THR A 51 -21.31 -7.06 -13.26
CA THR A 51 -21.02 -8.01 -12.19
C THR A 51 -19.57 -7.91 -11.74
N TYR A 52 -18.62 -7.88 -12.68
CA TYR A 52 -17.20 -7.74 -12.39
C TYR A 52 -16.89 -6.45 -11.61
N GLN A 53 -17.35 -5.29 -12.09
CA GLN A 53 -17.10 -4.00 -11.45
C GLN A 53 -17.66 -3.93 -10.03
N ARG A 54 -18.88 -4.43 -9.81
CA ARG A 54 -19.49 -4.50 -8.48
C ARG A 54 -18.68 -5.40 -7.53
N GLU A 55 -18.23 -6.56 -8.03
CA GLU A 55 -17.43 -7.50 -7.25
C GLU A 55 -16.06 -6.93 -6.89
N LEU A 56 -15.47 -6.15 -7.79
CA LEU A 56 -14.18 -5.49 -7.63
C LEU A 56 -14.27 -4.36 -6.58
N GLU A 57 -15.29 -3.52 -6.67
CA GLU A 57 -15.55 -2.46 -5.68
C GLU A 57 -15.88 -3.03 -4.29
N ARG A 58 -16.64 -4.13 -4.23
CA ARG A 58 -16.93 -4.84 -2.97
C ARG A 58 -15.65 -5.28 -2.23
N ASP A 59 -14.63 -5.68 -2.97
CA ASP A 59 -13.34 -6.09 -2.40
C ASP A 59 -12.38 -4.92 -2.19
N GLY A 60 -12.78 -3.69 -2.50
CA GLY A 60 -11.93 -2.50 -2.42
C GLY A 60 -10.73 -2.55 -3.39
N LEU A 61 -10.89 -3.24 -4.52
CA LEU A 61 -9.85 -3.39 -5.53
C LEU A 61 -10.07 -2.43 -6.70
N THR A 62 -8.99 -2.17 -7.44
CA THR A 62 -9.00 -1.41 -8.70
C THR A 62 -8.58 -2.32 -9.85
N ASP A 63 -9.26 -2.26 -11.00
CA ASP A 63 -8.85 -3.02 -12.17
C ASP A 63 -7.59 -2.39 -12.78
N GLY A 64 -6.56 -3.20 -12.95
CA GLY A 64 -5.31 -2.78 -13.57
C GLY A 64 -5.33 -2.98 -15.08
N LEU A 65 -4.24 -2.59 -15.74
CA LEU A 65 -4.03 -2.94 -17.14
C LEU A 65 -3.94 -4.46 -17.29
N SER A 66 -4.80 -5.03 -18.12
CA SER A 66 -4.85 -6.48 -18.34
C SER A 66 -5.45 -6.78 -19.70
N THR A 67 -4.89 -7.79 -20.36
CA THR A 67 -5.39 -8.34 -21.64
C THR A 67 -6.46 -9.41 -21.44
N LEU A 68 -6.82 -9.72 -20.18
CA LEU A 68 -7.80 -10.75 -19.87
C LEU A 68 -9.23 -10.26 -20.14
N THR A 69 -10.07 -11.17 -20.62
CA THR A 69 -11.50 -10.90 -20.77
C THR A 69 -12.16 -10.67 -19.41
N THR A 70 -13.21 -9.85 -19.39
CA THR A 70 -14.04 -9.57 -18.20
C THR A 70 -14.50 -10.84 -17.48
N ALA A 71 -14.90 -11.88 -18.23
CA ALA A 71 -15.28 -13.17 -17.65
C ALA A 71 -14.13 -13.87 -16.91
N THR A 72 -12.92 -13.83 -17.49
CA THR A 72 -11.72 -14.41 -16.87
C THR A 72 -11.30 -13.62 -15.62
N LYS A 73 -11.38 -12.28 -15.69
CA LYS A 73 -11.11 -11.41 -14.55
C LYS A 73 -12.06 -11.68 -13.39
N LEU A 74 -13.37 -11.76 -13.66
CA LEU A 74 -14.38 -12.09 -12.65
C LEU A 74 -14.12 -13.48 -12.04
N LYS A 75 -13.85 -14.50 -12.87
CA LYS A 75 -13.53 -15.84 -12.38
C LYS A 75 -12.32 -15.83 -11.43
N LYS A 76 -11.25 -15.12 -11.80
CA LYS A 76 -10.05 -14.97 -10.95
C LYS A 76 -10.35 -14.22 -9.65
N LEU A 77 -11.19 -13.19 -9.70
CA LEU A 77 -11.58 -12.42 -8.52
C LEU A 77 -12.38 -13.29 -7.52
N LEU A 78 -13.36 -14.03 -8.01
CA LEU A 78 -14.15 -14.94 -7.19
C LEU A 78 -13.32 -16.09 -6.61
N ASP A 79 -12.43 -16.68 -7.43
CA ASP A 79 -11.49 -17.73 -6.98
C ASP A 79 -10.55 -17.22 -5.90
N ARG A 80 -9.98 -16.01 -6.09
CA ARG A 80 -9.17 -15.33 -5.08
C ARG A 80 -9.94 -15.19 -3.76
N ARG A 81 -11.16 -14.67 -3.79
CA ARG A 81 -11.97 -14.48 -2.56
C ARG A 81 -12.22 -15.81 -1.85
N ARG A 82 -12.57 -16.86 -2.60
CA ARG A 82 -12.73 -18.21 -2.05
C ARG A 82 -11.45 -18.68 -1.35
N ARG A 83 -10.31 -18.62 -2.03
CA ARG A 83 -9.02 -19.06 -1.48
C ARG A 83 -8.59 -18.29 -0.23
N TRP A 84 -8.82 -16.98 -0.20
CA TRP A 84 -8.56 -16.16 0.99
C TRP A 84 -9.43 -16.55 2.17
N ARG A 85 -10.72 -16.85 1.93
CA ARG A 85 -11.63 -17.31 2.99
C ARG A 85 -11.28 -18.70 3.50
N ASP A 86 -10.90 -19.59 2.58
CA ASP A 86 -10.67 -21.00 2.89
C ASP A 86 -9.18 -21.27 3.26
N PHE A 87 -8.33 -20.23 3.25
CA PHE A 87 -6.87 -20.27 3.45
C PHE A 87 -6.19 -21.32 2.54
N ASP A 88 -6.55 -21.32 1.26
CA ASP A 88 -6.08 -22.26 0.23
C ASP A 88 -5.12 -21.56 -0.77
N PRO A 89 -3.83 -21.42 -0.44
CA PRO A 89 -2.87 -20.71 -1.28
C PRO A 89 -2.67 -21.41 -2.64
N ILE A 90 -2.38 -20.63 -3.68
CA ILE A 90 -2.10 -21.17 -5.03
C ILE A 90 -0.78 -21.96 -5.04
N SER A 91 0.21 -21.44 -4.34
CA SER A 91 1.51 -22.06 -4.13
C SER A 91 2.03 -21.70 -2.74
N VAL A 92 2.89 -22.55 -2.19
CA VAL A 92 3.61 -22.29 -0.94
C VAL A 92 5.09 -22.41 -1.24
N GLU A 93 5.80 -21.31 -1.01
CA GLU A 93 7.25 -21.25 -1.20
C GLU A 93 7.89 -20.83 0.12
N THR A 94 9.04 -21.43 0.43
CA THR A 94 9.81 -21.09 1.63
C THR A 94 11.00 -20.26 1.23
N LEU A 95 11.04 -19.01 1.67
CA LEU A 95 12.17 -18.11 1.48
C LEU A 95 13.11 -18.19 2.69
N SER A 96 14.34 -18.63 2.47
CA SER A 96 15.40 -18.59 3.48
C SER A 96 16.00 -17.19 3.56
N VAL A 97 15.63 -16.45 4.60
CA VAL A 97 16.12 -15.09 4.84
C VAL A 97 17.04 -15.10 6.06
N PRO A 98 18.24 -14.50 6.00
CA PRO A 98 19.08 -14.31 7.18
C PRO A 98 18.32 -13.55 8.26
N PHE A 99 18.22 -14.14 9.45
CA PHE A 99 17.50 -13.51 10.56
C PHE A 99 18.28 -12.30 11.06
N VAL A 100 17.71 -11.11 10.88
CA VAL A 100 18.15 -9.88 11.53
C VAL A 100 16.99 -9.32 12.32
N LYS A 101 17.18 -9.14 13.63
CA LYS A 101 16.15 -8.56 14.49
C LYS A 101 15.85 -7.14 14.02
N GLY A 102 14.59 -6.87 13.69
CA GLY A 102 14.18 -5.58 13.17
C GLY A 102 12.77 -5.53 12.60
N PRO A 103 12.25 -4.32 12.28
CA PRO A 103 11.04 -4.17 11.49
C PRO A 103 11.15 -4.83 10.12
N CYS A 104 10.03 -5.37 9.65
CA CYS A 104 9.83 -5.83 8.28
C CYS A 104 8.43 -5.42 7.81
N CYS A 105 8.21 -5.40 6.50
CA CYS A 105 6.93 -5.04 5.91
C CYS A 105 6.70 -5.87 4.63
N LEU A 106 5.49 -6.41 4.47
CA LEU A 106 5.06 -7.15 3.29
C LEU A 106 3.81 -6.47 2.72
N ILE A 107 3.94 -5.86 1.54
CA ILE A 107 2.84 -5.16 0.86
C ILE A 107 2.93 -5.46 -0.63
N GLY A 108 1.82 -5.86 -1.24
CA GLY A 108 1.71 -5.98 -2.69
C GLY A 108 2.74 -6.93 -3.34
N GLY A 109 3.14 -8.00 -2.65
CA GLY A 109 4.17 -8.92 -3.12
C GLY A 109 5.60 -8.40 -2.94
N VAL A 110 5.82 -7.29 -2.25
CA VAL A 110 7.15 -6.76 -1.92
C VAL A 110 7.41 -6.95 -0.43
N PHE A 111 8.52 -7.63 -0.12
CA PHE A 111 8.98 -7.85 1.24
C PHE A 111 10.22 -7.02 1.55
N ALA A 112 10.06 -5.98 2.37
CA ALA A 112 11.14 -5.14 2.85
C ALA A 112 11.53 -5.51 4.29
N ARG A 113 12.83 -5.56 4.56
CA ARG A 113 13.37 -6.03 5.84
C ARG A 113 14.72 -5.40 6.16
N ILE A 114 15.12 -5.49 7.42
CA ILE A 114 16.50 -5.15 7.81
C ILE A 114 17.45 -6.28 7.41
N VAL A 115 18.62 -5.90 6.90
CA VAL A 115 19.77 -6.79 6.66
C VAL A 115 21.04 -6.19 7.29
N PRO A 116 22.11 -6.96 7.50
CA PRO A 116 23.38 -6.42 7.99
C PRO A 116 23.92 -5.41 6.97
N GLY A 117 24.41 -4.26 7.46
CA GLY A 117 25.05 -3.26 6.63
C GLY A 117 26.50 -3.62 6.24
N PRO A 118 27.12 -2.85 5.35
CA PRO A 118 28.51 -3.07 4.92
C PRO A 118 29.52 -2.87 6.06
N ASN A 119 29.18 -2.07 7.08
CA ASN A 119 30.04 -1.78 8.22
C ASN A 119 29.51 -2.47 9.50
N PRO A 120 30.39 -2.93 10.40
CA PRO A 120 29.98 -3.49 11.69
C PRO A 120 29.07 -2.54 12.48
N GLY A 121 27.98 -3.08 13.01
CA GLY A 121 27.00 -2.31 13.80
C GLY A 121 26.10 -1.39 12.97
N THR A 122 26.14 -1.48 11.64
CA THR A 122 25.20 -0.78 10.75
C THR A 122 24.22 -1.75 10.11
N TYR A 123 23.11 -1.20 9.64
CA TYR A 123 22.00 -1.94 9.03
C TYR A 123 21.69 -1.36 7.65
N SER A 124 21.27 -2.23 6.74
CA SER A 124 20.71 -1.84 5.44
C SER A 124 19.27 -2.36 5.34
N ILE A 125 18.58 -1.99 4.26
CA ILE A 125 17.22 -2.47 3.97
C ILE A 125 17.34 -3.38 2.75
N GLY A 126 16.93 -4.64 2.90
CA GLY A 126 16.77 -5.58 1.79
C GLY A 126 15.34 -5.53 1.27
N VAL A 127 15.17 -5.66 -0.04
CA VAL A 127 13.85 -5.70 -0.69
C VAL A 127 13.79 -6.93 -1.58
N ALA A 128 12.87 -7.85 -1.26
CA ALA A 128 12.57 -9.02 -2.07
C ALA A 128 11.24 -8.83 -2.80
N LEU A 129 11.24 -9.07 -4.11
CA LEU A 129 10.04 -9.22 -4.91
C LEU A 129 9.59 -10.68 -4.86
N LEU A 130 8.38 -10.90 -4.34
CA LEU A 130 7.79 -12.22 -4.27
C LEU A 130 7.10 -12.57 -5.60
N PRO A 131 7.07 -13.86 -5.97
CA PRO A 131 6.49 -14.28 -7.23
C PRO A 131 4.99 -13.98 -7.22
N SER A 132 4.49 -13.38 -8.30
CA SER A 132 3.06 -13.26 -8.54
C SER A 132 2.59 -14.45 -9.40
N ALA A 133 1.45 -15.04 -9.06
CA ALA A 133 0.87 -16.16 -9.81
C ALA A 133 0.79 -15.84 -11.32
N GLY A 134 1.61 -16.51 -12.13
CA GLY A 134 1.66 -16.37 -13.58
C GLY A 134 2.97 -15.83 -14.17
N ARG A 135 3.94 -15.43 -13.34
CA ARG A 135 5.33 -15.23 -13.78
C ARG A 135 6.20 -16.36 -13.22
N ASN A 136 6.96 -17.04 -14.07
CA ASN A 136 8.04 -17.95 -13.67
C ASN A 136 9.28 -17.15 -13.22
N ASP A 137 9.07 -16.01 -12.57
CA ASP A 137 10.17 -15.18 -12.11
C ASP A 137 10.59 -15.74 -10.75
N ASP A 138 11.85 -16.18 -10.65
CA ASP A 138 12.46 -16.51 -9.37
C ASP A 138 12.40 -15.31 -8.42
N ILE A 139 12.43 -15.58 -7.12
CA ILE A 139 12.44 -14.54 -6.09
C ILE A 139 13.63 -13.60 -6.33
N GLN A 140 13.32 -12.35 -6.69
CA GLN A 140 14.35 -11.34 -6.91
C GLN A 140 14.63 -10.62 -5.58
N ASP A 141 15.68 -11.05 -4.90
CA ASP A 141 16.15 -10.40 -3.67
C ASP A 141 17.19 -9.33 -4.00
N SER A 142 16.75 -8.07 -3.98
CA SER A 142 17.61 -6.92 -4.20
C SER A 142 18.21 -6.43 -2.88
N LEU A 143 19.53 -6.58 -2.76
CA LEU A 143 20.31 -6.07 -1.63
C LEU A 143 21.09 -4.84 -2.11
N LEU A 144 20.59 -3.65 -1.79
CA LEU A 144 21.35 -2.42 -1.99
C LEU A 144 22.25 -2.18 -0.79
N THR A 145 23.41 -2.84 -0.80
CA THR A 145 24.39 -2.82 0.30
C THR A 145 25.17 -1.51 0.40
N SER A 146 24.94 -0.52 -0.47
CA SER A 146 25.72 0.73 -0.49
C SER A 146 25.29 1.75 0.57
N LYS A 147 24.11 1.58 1.19
CA LYS A 147 23.56 2.53 2.17
C LYS A 147 23.43 1.85 3.52
N SER A 148 23.88 2.53 4.57
CA SER A 148 23.89 1.98 5.93
C SER A 148 23.33 2.99 6.92
N TRP A 149 22.62 2.46 7.91
CA TRP A 149 21.97 3.21 8.98
C TRP A 149 22.37 2.64 10.32
N LYS A 150 22.34 3.47 11.37
CA LYS A 150 22.76 3.02 12.70
C LYS A 150 21.71 2.13 13.33
N ARG A 151 20.44 2.52 13.24
CA ARG A 151 19.38 1.76 13.91
C ARG A 151 18.00 2.04 13.33
N ILE A 152 17.52 1.13 12.51
CA ILE A 152 16.17 1.21 11.96
C ILE A 152 15.17 0.67 12.97
N THR A 153 14.20 1.49 13.37
CA THR A 153 13.24 1.17 14.45
C THR A 153 11.81 0.90 13.96
N ALA A 154 11.43 1.48 12.83
CA ALA A 154 10.18 1.21 12.14
C ALA A 154 10.39 1.37 10.63
N LEU A 155 9.60 0.66 9.83
CA LEU A 155 9.65 0.68 8.37
C LEU A 155 8.25 0.49 7.80
N ALA A 156 7.94 1.22 6.73
CA ALA A 156 6.72 1.08 5.94
C ALA A 156 7.06 1.28 4.46
N ILE A 157 6.32 0.59 3.59
CA ILE A 157 6.51 0.63 2.15
C ILE A 157 5.17 0.88 1.44
N ASP A 158 5.23 1.55 0.29
CA ASP A 158 4.15 1.62 -0.69
C ASP A 158 4.75 1.39 -2.09
N PRO A 159 4.72 0.14 -2.59
CA PRO A 159 5.28 -0.21 -3.88
C PRO A 159 4.63 0.54 -5.05
N SER A 160 3.37 0.95 -4.93
CA SER A 160 2.65 1.64 -6.02
C SER A 160 3.24 3.03 -6.33
N GLN A 161 3.95 3.60 -5.36
CA GLN A 161 4.60 4.91 -5.46
C GLN A 161 6.13 4.79 -5.45
N ASP A 162 6.69 3.58 -5.51
CA ASP A 162 8.12 3.32 -5.25
C ASP A 162 8.59 3.97 -3.94
N LEU A 163 7.80 3.86 -2.87
CA LEU A 163 8.01 4.59 -1.62
C LEU A 163 8.50 3.66 -0.49
N LEU A 164 9.59 4.07 0.15
CA LEU A 164 10.13 3.48 1.37
C LEU A 164 10.27 4.57 2.43
N VAL A 165 9.66 4.35 3.60
CA VAL A 165 9.83 5.22 4.76
C VAL A 165 10.28 4.41 5.96
N PHE A 166 11.27 4.92 6.68
CA PHE A 166 11.76 4.27 7.90
C PHE A 166 12.33 5.27 8.90
N LEU A 167 12.41 4.85 10.15
CA LEU A 167 12.97 5.64 11.25
C LEU A 167 14.38 5.17 11.57
N ASP A 168 15.35 6.08 11.45
CA ASP A 168 16.73 5.87 11.89
C ASP A 168 16.98 6.60 13.21
N TRP A 169 17.40 5.84 14.23
CA TRP A 169 17.73 6.35 15.55
C TRP A 169 19.24 6.43 15.73
N ASN A 170 19.75 7.63 16.04
CA ASN A 170 21.14 7.83 16.38
C ASN A 170 21.29 7.98 17.90
N SER A 171 21.88 6.96 18.54
CA SER A 171 22.12 6.91 20.00
C SER A 171 23.05 8.00 20.51
N GLU A 172 24.02 8.45 19.71
CA GLU A 172 24.98 9.49 20.14
C GLU A 172 24.30 10.86 20.22
N THR A 173 23.40 11.15 19.28
CA THR A 173 22.71 12.44 19.21
C THR A 173 21.34 12.42 19.88
N MET A 174 20.85 11.23 20.26
CA MET A 174 19.48 11.00 20.75
C MET A 174 18.40 11.55 19.81
N LYS A 175 18.68 11.52 18.49
CA LYS A 175 17.77 12.02 17.45
C LYS A 175 17.20 10.87 16.63
N CYS A 176 15.91 10.99 16.32
CA CYS A 176 15.23 10.13 15.37
C CYS A 176 14.98 10.88 14.06
N HIS A 177 15.30 10.25 12.93
CA HIS A 177 15.05 10.79 11.61
C HIS A 177 14.11 9.87 10.84
N SER A 178 13.04 10.44 10.29
CA SER A 178 12.23 9.78 9.27
C SER A 178 12.92 9.97 7.92
N ASN A 179 13.36 8.88 7.32
CA ASN A 179 13.97 8.85 6.00
C ASN A 179 12.91 8.44 4.97
N ILE A 180 12.75 9.23 3.92
CA ILE A 180 11.81 9.02 2.82
C ILE A 180 12.62 8.81 1.54
N ARG A 181 12.54 7.59 1.00
CA ARG A 181 13.38 7.12 -0.10
C ARG A 181 12.58 6.39 -1.16
N THR A 182 13.16 6.23 -2.34
CA THR A 182 12.65 5.27 -3.33
C THR A 182 12.75 3.86 -2.76
N LEU A 183 11.79 2.99 -3.03
CA LEU A 183 11.76 1.63 -2.47
C LEU A 183 12.85 0.77 -3.10
N PHE A 184 12.95 0.80 -4.43
CA PHE A 184 13.85 -0.09 -5.16
C PHE A 184 15.26 0.46 -5.32
N ALA A 185 15.47 1.78 -5.37
CA ALA A 185 16.82 2.36 -5.48
C ALA A 185 17.35 2.91 -4.14
N GLN A 186 16.47 3.07 -3.14
CA GLN A 186 16.79 3.65 -1.83
C GLN A 186 17.41 5.05 -1.90
N GLU A 187 17.14 5.79 -2.97
CA GLU A 187 17.57 7.17 -3.18
C GLU A 187 16.59 8.15 -2.53
N PRO A 188 16.95 9.43 -2.29
CA PRO A 188 15.98 10.43 -1.89
C PRO A 188 14.74 10.40 -2.79
N HIS A 189 13.55 10.25 -2.22
CA HIS A 189 12.33 10.13 -3.03
C HIS A 189 12.05 11.47 -3.75
N PRO A 190 11.88 11.49 -5.09
CA PRO A 190 11.79 12.74 -5.87
C PRO A 190 10.56 13.58 -5.52
N LEU A 191 9.45 12.95 -5.12
CA LEU A 191 8.23 13.64 -4.68
C LEU A 191 8.28 14.15 -3.24
N ALA A 192 9.31 13.82 -2.45
CA ALA A 192 9.42 14.28 -1.07
C ALA A 192 10.13 15.64 -1.02
N ALA A 193 9.46 16.66 -0.51
CA ALA A 193 10.04 17.99 -0.28
C ALA A 193 11.28 17.92 0.63
N LYS A 194 11.31 16.94 1.56
CA LYS A 194 12.47 16.61 2.38
C LYS A 194 12.59 15.09 2.49
N SER A 195 13.72 14.55 2.04
CA SER A 195 14.03 13.12 2.12
C SER A 195 14.42 12.65 3.52
N CYS A 196 14.77 13.59 4.41
CA CYS A 196 15.07 13.32 5.80
C CYS A 196 14.39 14.37 6.68
N ILE A 197 13.58 13.91 7.62
CA ILE A 197 12.84 14.78 8.53
C ILE A 197 13.17 14.39 9.97
N ALA A 198 13.78 15.31 10.71
CA ALA A 198 13.97 15.15 12.14
C ALA A 198 12.61 15.09 12.84
N LEU A 199 12.40 14.05 13.64
CA LEU A 199 11.26 13.99 14.54
C LEU A 199 11.61 14.80 15.78
N SER A 200 10.79 15.79 16.10
CA SER A 200 11.00 16.76 17.19
C SER A 200 10.78 16.14 18.59
N ASP A 201 11.08 14.87 18.73
CA ASP A 201 10.81 14.12 19.94
C ASP A 201 11.83 14.52 21.00
N GLY A 202 11.37 15.25 22.02
CA GLY A 202 12.15 15.52 23.23
C GLY A 202 12.69 14.22 23.81
N ARG A 203 13.91 14.29 24.37
CA ARG A 203 14.70 13.24 25.03
C ARG A 203 13.89 11.94 25.28
N GLY A 204 13.79 11.09 24.25
CA GLY A 204 13.09 9.82 24.38
C GLY A 204 13.85 8.95 25.37
N HIS A 205 13.15 8.39 26.35
CA HIS A 205 13.75 7.45 27.29
C HIS A 205 14.21 6.21 26.51
N TYR A 206 15.37 5.65 26.89
CA TYR A 206 16.00 4.50 26.26
C TYR A 206 15.18 3.21 26.32
N THR A 207 13.95 3.23 26.82
CA THR A 207 13.03 2.09 26.96
C THR A 207 11.82 2.18 26.03
N ASP A 208 11.56 3.32 25.39
CA ASP A 208 10.35 3.55 24.56
C ASP A 208 10.60 3.20 23.09
N TRP A 209 10.78 1.91 22.80
CA TRP A 209 11.26 1.42 21.50
C TRP A 209 10.15 0.97 20.53
N GLY A 210 8.89 1.05 20.95
CA GLY A 210 7.75 0.72 20.11
C GLY A 210 7.35 1.88 19.22
N TYR A 211 8.01 2.03 18.07
CA TYR A 211 7.47 2.83 16.98
C TYR A 211 6.63 1.94 16.08
N ASP A 212 5.41 2.38 15.77
CA ASP A 212 4.63 1.82 14.68
C ASP A 212 4.50 2.88 13.58
N MET A 213 4.60 2.44 12.33
CA MET A 213 4.52 3.29 11.16
C MET A 213 3.54 2.67 10.17
N LYS A 214 2.62 3.49 9.67
CA LYS A 214 1.69 3.11 8.60
C LYS A 214 1.73 4.17 7.51
N LEU A 215 1.54 3.71 6.28
CA LEU A 215 1.35 4.55 5.10
C LEU A 215 -0.08 4.44 4.61
N GLY A 216 -0.61 5.54 4.11
CA GLY A 216 -1.90 5.61 3.43
C GLY A 216 -1.84 6.72 2.38
N SER A 217 -1.62 6.34 1.12
CA SER A 217 -1.45 7.28 0.01
C SER A 217 -0.34 8.31 0.31
N ASP A 218 -0.70 9.58 0.47
CA ASP A 218 0.24 10.67 0.72
C ASP A 218 0.51 10.88 2.22
N LEU A 219 -0.12 10.10 3.09
CA LEU A 219 -0.03 10.23 4.53
C LEU A 219 0.86 9.15 5.14
N ILE A 220 1.67 9.56 6.10
CA ILE A 220 2.39 8.70 7.01
C ILE A 220 1.90 8.94 8.43
N SER A 221 1.52 7.88 9.12
CA SER A 221 1.29 7.91 10.57
C SER A 221 2.48 7.31 11.29
N ILE A 222 3.04 8.06 12.24
CA ILE A 222 4.07 7.59 13.16
C ILE A 222 3.44 7.59 14.56
N HIS A 223 3.33 6.41 15.13
CA HIS A 223 2.89 6.22 16.50
C HIS A 223 4.10 5.87 17.37
N LYS A 224 4.25 6.59 18.47
CA LYS A 224 5.30 6.38 19.46
C LYS A 224 4.68 6.54 20.84
N TYR A 225 4.60 5.44 21.59
CA TYR A 225 4.07 5.42 22.95
C TYR A 225 2.70 6.09 23.06
N ASN A 226 2.68 7.34 23.51
CA ASN A 226 1.48 8.13 23.72
C ASN A 226 1.31 9.25 22.70
N LYS A 227 2.08 9.28 21.62
CA LYS A 227 2.01 10.31 20.59
C LYS A 227 1.77 9.67 19.24
N THR A 228 0.78 10.16 18.53
CA THR A 228 0.59 9.84 17.11
C THR A 228 0.71 11.12 16.31
N VAL A 229 1.51 11.09 15.26
CA VAL A 229 1.63 12.18 14.29
C VAL A 229 1.28 11.62 12.92
N VAL A 230 0.35 12.28 12.23
CA VAL A 230 0.05 12.05 10.83
C VAL A 230 0.57 13.23 10.04
N ARG A 231 1.38 12.94 9.03
CA ARG A 231 2.03 13.93 8.19
C ARG A 231 1.84 13.55 6.73
N ASN A 232 1.74 14.55 5.87
CA ASN A 232 1.85 14.34 4.44
C ASN A 232 3.35 14.20 4.08
N TRP A 233 3.77 13.04 3.57
CA TRP A 233 5.20 12.77 3.35
C TRP A 233 5.79 13.55 2.17
N LYS A 234 4.96 13.90 1.17
CA LYS A 234 5.38 14.72 0.02
C LYS A 234 5.72 16.15 0.44
N THR A 235 4.87 16.75 1.28
CA THR A 235 5.01 18.16 1.70
C THR A 235 5.77 18.33 3.02
N GLY A 236 5.86 17.28 3.84
CA GLY A 236 6.39 17.33 5.20
C GLY A 236 5.44 17.98 6.23
N THR A 237 4.25 18.40 5.82
CA THR A 237 3.28 19.10 6.68
C THR A 237 2.61 18.14 7.67
N ILE A 238 2.53 18.53 8.95
CA ILE A 238 1.77 17.77 9.95
C ILE A 238 0.30 18.06 9.71
N ILE A 239 -0.47 17.01 9.40
CA ILE A 239 -1.92 17.11 9.16
C ILE A 239 -2.66 16.94 10.49
N TRP A 240 -2.16 16.05 11.35
CA TRP A 240 -2.78 15.77 12.64
C TRP A 240 -1.73 15.29 13.64
N ALA A 241 -1.90 15.65 14.90
CA ALA A 241 -1.09 15.12 15.99
C ALA A 241 -1.93 15.01 17.25
N ARG A 242 -1.72 13.95 18.02
CA ARG A 242 -2.36 13.77 19.34
C ARG A 242 -1.38 13.19 20.33
N ILE A 243 -1.46 13.71 21.55
CA ILE A 243 -0.78 13.17 22.72
C ILE A 243 -1.85 12.57 23.63
N PHE A 244 -1.64 11.33 24.03
CA PHE A 244 -2.46 10.59 24.98
C PHE A 244 -1.80 10.76 26.35
N PHE A 245 -2.55 11.22 27.34
CA PHE A 245 -2.04 11.23 28.71
C PHE A 245 -2.49 9.93 29.37
N HIS A 246 -1.53 9.10 29.81
CA HIS A 246 -1.87 8.00 30.70
C HIS A 246 -2.28 8.60 32.04
N ILE A 247 -3.59 8.60 32.32
CA ILE A 247 -4.07 8.81 33.67
C ILE A 247 -3.68 7.56 34.44
N GLN A 248 -2.60 7.62 35.23
CA GLN A 248 -2.31 6.58 36.21
C GLN A 248 -3.49 6.57 37.19
N SER A 249 -4.35 5.57 37.11
CA SER A 249 -5.31 5.32 38.18
C SER A 249 -4.49 4.88 39.39
N SER A 250 -4.32 5.79 40.35
CA SER A 250 -3.79 5.44 41.66
C SER A 250 -4.79 4.47 42.28
N ARG A 251 -4.50 3.17 42.19
CA ARG A 251 -5.13 2.18 43.06
C ARG A 251 -4.70 2.56 44.48
N ARG A 252 -5.58 3.27 45.19
CA ARG A 252 -5.51 3.35 46.65
C ARG A 252 -5.61 1.91 47.15
N ASN A 253 -4.52 1.43 47.76
CA ASN A 253 -4.59 0.18 48.51
C ASN A 253 -5.67 0.36 49.59
N PRO A 254 -6.67 -0.54 49.68
CA PRO A 254 -7.55 -0.55 50.84
C PRO A 254 -6.69 -0.91 52.07
N VAL A 255 -6.86 -0.10 53.12
CA VAL A 255 -6.26 -0.28 54.46
C VAL A 255 -6.91 -1.46 55.16
#